data_AF-A0A8T3CS91-F1
#
_entry.id   AF-A0A8T3CS91-F1
#
_cell.length_a   1.000
_cell.length_b   1.000
_cell.length_c   1.000
_cell.angle_alpha   90.00
_cell.angle_beta   90.00
_cell.angle_gamma   90.00
#
_symmetry.space_group_name_H-M   'P 1'
#
loop_
_entity.id
_entity.type
_entity.pdbx_description
1 polymer ?
#
loop_
_entity_poly.entity_id
_entity_poly.type
_entity_poly.pdbx_seq_one_letter_code
_entity_poly.pdbx_strand_id
1 'polypeptide(L)'
;MVNSVINMDGFQTVLRFLMNQKATIGYSFMAILTIGGERVFSMVSFQCPCNRGQNFAYGTTFLLGPAVVLLVLGFFFSTRMWRLFTGCCLNPLKLCPRGNCLGCTAVLLKVTTGACIAPVMWLCVALLNGTFYECAVSGLDDNLVVDLLSKLPPDESLELLLMFRAQSQVLGWCIIILAACAGLVGTCYKNCRSQVSYLQLTFWKRYMEKEREKFDAFANEYAGKLAERNLKSFFENRDPEAFPFPNHKSWEEISALYTFSRSEQYYSTLQRYVERVDRDYSPDKRPVLELEHGIEMT
;
A
#
# COMPACT_ATOMS: atom_id res chain seq x y z
N MET A 1 5.87 38.15 -25.43
CA MET A 1 6.36 37.80 -24.08
C MET A 1 5.25 37.75 -23.00
N VAL A 2 4.02 38.21 -23.27
CA VAL A 2 2.88 38.15 -22.32
C VAL A 2 2.12 36.81 -22.40
N ASN A 3 2.01 36.19 -23.59
CA ASN A 3 1.32 34.90 -23.77
C ASN A 3 2.05 33.69 -23.14
N SER A 4 3.32 33.82 -22.76
CA SER A 4 4.08 32.75 -22.08
C SER A 4 3.95 32.78 -20.56
N VAL A 5 3.59 33.92 -19.96
CA VAL A 5 3.44 34.09 -18.50
C VAL A 5 2.08 33.57 -18.02
N ILE A 6 1.00 33.85 -18.77
CA ILE A 6 -0.37 33.38 -18.45
C ILE A 6 -0.45 31.85 -18.45
N ASN A 7 0.32 31.19 -19.32
CA ASN A 7 0.35 29.73 -19.42
C ASN A 7 1.09 29.08 -18.24
N MET A 8 2.09 29.76 -17.66
CA MET A 8 2.86 29.26 -16.52
C MET A 8 2.05 29.36 -15.22
N ASP A 9 1.33 30.47 -15.00
CA ASP A 9 0.50 30.66 -13.80
C ASP A 9 -0.77 29.79 -13.82
N GLY A 10 -1.39 29.65 -15.00
CA GLY A 10 -2.50 28.71 -15.21
C GLY A 10 -2.08 27.26 -14.99
N PHE A 11 -0.93 26.86 -15.57
CA PHE A 11 -0.36 25.53 -15.39
C PHE A 11 0.06 25.28 -13.93
N GLN A 12 0.64 26.26 -13.24
CA GLN A 12 0.95 26.16 -11.81
C GLN A 12 -0.30 26.04 -10.95
N THR A 13 -1.39 26.72 -11.32
CA THR A 13 -2.67 26.62 -10.61
C THR A 13 -3.29 25.23 -10.79
N VAL A 14 -3.27 24.70 -12.01
CA VAL A 14 -3.72 23.32 -12.30
C VAL A 14 -2.83 22.30 -11.59
N LEU A 15 -1.51 22.44 -11.66
CA LEU A 15 -0.57 21.59 -10.91
C LEU A 15 -0.82 21.65 -9.41
N ARG A 16 -1.05 22.85 -8.85
CA ARG A 16 -1.35 23.02 -7.43
C ARG A 16 -2.69 22.38 -7.06
N PHE A 17 -3.69 22.43 -7.93
CA PHE A 17 -4.95 21.72 -7.77
C PHE A 17 -4.76 20.19 -7.82
N LEU A 18 -4.05 19.67 -8.82
CA LEU A 18 -3.70 18.25 -8.94
C LEU A 18 -2.88 17.77 -7.73
N MET A 19 -1.95 18.60 -7.26
CA MET A 19 -1.14 18.35 -6.08
C MET A 19 -1.96 18.31 -4.78
N ASN A 20 -2.99 19.15 -4.67
CA ASN A 20 -3.86 19.19 -3.50
C ASN A 20 -4.85 18.00 -3.46
N GLN A 21 -5.21 17.44 -4.62
CA GLN A 21 -6.17 16.35 -4.77
C GLN A 21 -5.54 15.01 -5.19
N LYS A 22 -4.21 14.85 -5.00
CA LYS A 22 -3.46 13.64 -5.41
C LYS A 22 -4.13 12.32 -5.01
N ALA A 23 -4.67 12.25 -3.80
CA ALA A 23 -5.35 11.05 -3.31
C ALA A 23 -6.65 10.75 -4.07
N THR A 24 -7.51 11.76 -4.25
CA THR A 24 -8.77 11.65 -4.99
C THR A 24 -8.52 11.26 -6.44
N ILE A 25 -7.55 11.91 -7.10
CA ILE A 25 -7.16 11.62 -8.48
C ILE A 25 -6.63 10.19 -8.59
N GLY A 26 -5.80 9.77 -7.63
CA GLY A 26 -5.27 8.41 -7.57
C GLY A 26 -6.38 7.36 -7.49
N TYR A 27 -7.37 7.54 -6.61
CA TYR A 27 -8.50 6.62 -6.50
C TYR A 27 -9.37 6.58 -7.76
N SER A 28 -9.67 7.75 -8.34
CA SER A 28 -10.44 7.81 -9.60
C SER A 28 -9.71 7.12 -10.74
N PHE A 29 -8.40 7.32 -10.88
CA PHE A 29 -7.60 6.66 -11.91
C PHE A 29 -7.56 5.14 -11.69
N MET A 30 -7.37 4.67 -10.46
CA MET A 30 -7.42 3.24 -10.14
C MET A 30 -8.78 2.62 -10.45
N ALA A 31 -9.89 3.33 -10.18
CA ALA A 31 -11.23 2.85 -10.51
C ALA A 31 -11.42 2.68 -12.03
N ILE A 32 -10.99 3.66 -12.84
CA ILE A 32 -11.05 3.58 -14.31
C ILE A 32 -10.21 2.41 -14.82
N LEU A 33 -8.98 2.24 -14.32
CA LEU A 33 -8.13 1.11 -14.69
C LEU A 33 -8.75 -0.23 -14.29
N THR A 34 -9.42 -0.30 -13.14
CA THR A 34 -10.09 -1.52 -12.68
C THR A 34 -11.25 -1.89 -13.59
N ILE A 35 -12.08 -0.91 -13.98
CA ILE A 35 -13.17 -1.11 -14.93
C ILE A 35 -12.63 -1.55 -16.29
N GLY A 36 -11.60 -0.87 -16.81
CA GLY A 36 -10.97 -1.23 -18.08
C GLY A 36 -10.35 -2.63 -18.04
N GLY A 37 -9.63 -2.96 -16.98
CA GLY A 37 -9.01 -4.27 -16.78
C GLY A 37 -10.04 -5.39 -16.72
N GLU A 38 -11.10 -5.22 -15.93
CA GLU A 38 -12.18 -6.21 -15.84
C GLU A 38 -12.82 -6.46 -17.21
N ARG A 39 -13.14 -5.40 -17.96
CA ARG A 39 -13.70 -5.51 -19.30
C ARG A 39 -12.80 -6.28 -20.25
N VAL A 40 -11.49 -6.02 -20.22
CA VAL A 40 -10.51 -6.75 -21.04
C VAL A 40 -10.50 -8.24 -20.67
N PHE A 41 -10.43 -8.59 -19.38
CA PHE A 41 -10.44 -9.99 -18.96
C PHE A 41 -11.76 -10.70 -19.33
N SER A 42 -12.89 -10.04 -19.11
CA SER A 42 -14.21 -10.62 -19.41
C SER A 42 -14.46 -10.78 -20.91
N MET A 43 -13.93 -9.90 -21.77
CA MET A 43 -14.17 -9.99 -23.22
C MET A 43 -13.14 -10.84 -23.96
N VAL A 44 -11.88 -10.82 -23.53
CA VAL A 44 -10.76 -11.40 -24.30
C VAL A 44 -10.41 -12.81 -23.81
N SER A 45 -10.49 -13.06 -22.50
CA SER A 45 -9.95 -14.30 -21.92
C SER A 45 -11.00 -15.22 -21.32
N PHE A 46 -12.14 -14.68 -20.87
CA PHE A 46 -13.10 -15.46 -20.11
C PHE A 46 -14.12 -16.14 -21.03
N GLN A 47 -14.09 -17.47 -21.03
CA GLN A 47 -15.12 -18.31 -21.64
C GLN A 47 -15.43 -19.43 -20.66
N CYS A 48 -16.64 -19.42 -20.09
CA CYS A 48 -17.02 -20.44 -19.11
C CYS A 48 -17.01 -21.83 -19.78
N PRO A 49 -16.28 -22.81 -19.24
CA PRO A 49 -16.24 -24.14 -19.85
C PRO A 49 -17.61 -24.81 -19.78
N CYS A 50 -17.89 -25.72 -20.72
CA CYS A 50 -19.12 -26.53 -20.68
C CYS A 50 -19.01 -27.75 -19.74
N ASN A 51 -17.96 -27.82 -18.92
CA ASN A 51 -17.72 -28.92 -17.99
C ASN A 51 -18.03 -28.50 -16.55
N ARG A 52 -19.18 -28.95 -16.05
CA ARG A 52 -19.74 -28.54 -14.76
C ARG A 52 -18.76 -28.63 -13.58
N GLY A 53 -18.00 -29.72 -13.49
CA GLY A 53 -17.04 -29.92 -12.38
C GLY A 53 -15.90 -28.91 -12.35
N GLN A 54 -15.67 -28.18 -13.45
CA GLN A 54 -14.63 -27.15 -13.56
C GLN A 54 -15.18 -25.73 -13.48
N ASN A 55 -16.49 -25.54 -13.64
CA ASN A 55 -17.12 -24.21 -13.69
C ASN A 55 -16.89 -23.40 -12.42
N PHE A 56 -17.03 -24.03 -11.26
CA PHE A 56 -16.76 -23.40 -9.96
C PHE A 56 -15.31 -22.93 -9.87
N ALA A 57 -14.35 -23.84 -10.07
CA ALA A 57 -12.93 -23.52 -10.00
C ALA A 57 -12.53 -22.44 -11.02
N TYR A 58 -13.02 -22.51 -12.25
CA TYR A 58 -12.71 -21.55 -13.31
C TYR A 58 -13.29 -20.15 -13.00
N GLY A 59 -14.59 -20.06 -12.69
CA GLY A 59 -15.25 -18.80 -12.35
C GLY A 59 -14.66 -18.13 -11.10
N THR A 60 -14.41 -18.91 -10.03
CA THR A 60 -13.76 -18.40 -8.82
C THR A 60 -12.33 -17.95 -9.06
N THR A 61 -11.58 -18.62 -9.96
CA THR A 61 -10.21 -18.20 -10.29
C THR A 61 -10.18 -16.83 -10.96
N PHE A 62 -11.08 -16.57 -11.92
CA PHE A 62 -11.15 -15.24 -12.55
C PHE A 62 -11.72 -14.16 -11.63
N LEU A 63 -12.58 -14.53 -10.68
CA LEU A 63 -13.10 -13.61 -9.68
C LEU A 63 -12.05 -13.23 -8.63
N LEU A 64 -11.40 -14.21 -8.00
CA LEU A 64 -10.48 -14.01 -6.86
C LEU A 64 -9.01 -13.89 -7.26
N GLY A 65 -8.58 -14.52 -8.36
CA GLY A 65 -7.19 -14.54 -8.79
C GLY A 65 -6.59 -13.14 -8.96
N PRO A 66 -7.19 -12.26 -9.78
CA PRO A 66 -6.71 -10.88 -9.91
C PRO A 66 -6.76 -10.10 -8.59
N ALA A 67 -7.75 -10.36 -7.73
CA ALA A 67 -7.81 -9.74 -6.40
C ALA A 67 -6.61 -10.14 -5.52
N VAL A 68 -6.20 -11.41 -5.55
CA VAL A 68 -5.01 -11.89 -4.83
C VAL A 68 -3.73 -11.28 -5.39
N VAL A 69 -3.60 -11.21 -6.72
CA VAL A 69 -2.44 -10.56 -7.37
C VAL A 69 -2.35 -9.08 -6.99
N LEU A 70 -3.47 -8.35 -7.05
CA LEU A 70 -3.56 -6.95 -6.65
C LEU A 70 -3.24 -6.76 -5.17
N LEU A 71 -3.62 -7.71 -4.30
CA LEU A 71 -3.32 -7.66 -2.88
C LEU A 71 -1.80 -7.81 -2.64
N VAL A 72 -1.17 -8.77 -3.32
CA VAL A 72 0.29 -8.97 -3.26
C VAL A 72 1.02 -7.71 -3.72
N LEU A 73 0.64 -7.15 -4.88
CA LEU A 73 1.20 -5.89 -5.38
C LEU A 73 0.97 -4.73 -4.40
N GLY A 74 -0.20 -4.67 -3.75
CA GLY A 74 -0.51 -3.70 -2.72
C GLY A 74 0.44 -3.76 -1.52
N PHE A 75 0.85 -4.96 -1.11
CA PHE A 75 1.90 -5.14 -0.09
C PHE A 75 3.28 -4.70 -0.59
N PHE A 76 3.66 -5.09 -1.82
CA PHE A 76 4.95 -4.72 -2.41
C PHE A 76 5.14 -3.20 -2.54
N PHE A 77 4.09 -2.45 -2.90
CA PHE A 77 4.18 -0.99 -3.05
C PHE A 77 4.03 -0.22 -1.73
N SER A 78 3.77 -0.91 -0.61
CA SER A 78 3.59 -0.26 0.69
C SER A 78 4.93 0.07 1.36
N THR A 79 5.31 1.35 1.36
CA THR A 79 6.50 1.82 2.10
C THR A 79 6.45 1.54 3.60
N ARG A 80 5.24 1.48 4.19
CA ARG A 80 5.04 1.10 5.59
C ARG A 80 5.37 -0.36 5.86
N MET A 81 5.11 -1.24 4.88
CA MET A 81 5.48 -2.66 4.95
C MET A 81 6.99 -2.79 5.02
N TRP A 82 7.72 -2.16 4.10
CA TRP A 82 9.19 -2.20 4.09
C TRP A 82 9.80 -1.59 5.35
N ARG A 83 9.28 -0.47 5.84
CA ARG A 83 9.73 0.11 7.13
C ARG A 83 9.54 -0.83 8.32
N LEU A 84 8.55 -1.72 8.25
CA LEU A 84 8.28 -2.70 9.29
C LEU A 84 9.23 -3.90 9.18
N PHE A 85 9.43 -4.45 7.97
CA PHE A 85 10.19 -5.68 7.76
C PHE A 85 11.71 -5.49 7.60
N THR A 86 12.17 -4.34 7.08
CA THR A 86 13.60 -4.07 6.89
C THR A 86 14.30 -3.95 8.24
N GLY A 87 15.27 -4.84 8.50
CA GLY A 87 15.99 -4.91 9.77
C GLY A 87 15.31 -5.75 10.86
N CYS A 88 14.29 -6.54 10.54
CA CYS A 88 13.62 -7.42 11.50
C CYS A 88 14.56 -8.47 12.12
N CYS A 89 15.52 -9.00 11.35
CA CYS A 89 16.53 -9.95 11.85
C CYS A 89 17.61 -9.30 12.73
N LEU A 90 17.77 -7.97 12.66
CA LEU A 90 18.73 -7.21 13.48
C LEU A 90 18.11 -6.80 14.83
N ASN A 91 16.82 -6.45 14.83
CA ASN A 91 16.13 -6.05 16.04
C ASN A 91 14.64 -6.47 16.00
N PRO A 92 14.29 -7.69 16.49
CA PRO A 92 12.92 -8.21 16.43
C PRO A 92 11.94 -7.39 17.27
N LEU A 93 12.43 -6.58 18.22
CA LEU A 93 11.62 -5.69 19.04
C LEU A 93 11.07 -4.48 18.26
N LYS A 94 11.53 -4.22 17.03
CA LYS A 94 10.96 -3.19 16.14
C LYS A 94 9.53 -3.51 15.69
N LEU A 95 9.23 -4.79 15.45
CA LEU A 95 7.89 -5.20 15.00
C LEU A 95 6.89 -5.09 16.15
N CYS A 96 7.25 -5.66 17.31
CA CYS A 96 6.40 -5.69 18.49
C CYS A 96 7.22 -5.35 19.75
N PRO A 97 7.32 -4.07 20.16
CA PRO A 97 8.00 -3.72 21.39
C PRO A 97 7.22 -4.23 22.61
N ARG A 98 7.88 -5.05 23.45
CA ARG A 98 7.40 -5.54 24.77
C ARG A 98 6.04 -6.25 24.78
N GLY A 99 5.90 -7.36 24.04
CA GLY A 99 4.78 -8.30 24.24
C GLY A 99 3.37 -7.76 23.96
N ASN A 100 3.24 -6.54 23.43
CA ASN A 100 1.95 -5.92 23.15
C ASN A 100 1.42 -6.36 21.77
N CYS A 101 0.90 -7.59 21.69
CA CYS A 101 0.32 -8.18 20.48
C CYS A 101 -0.70 -7.23 19.80
N LEU A 102 -1.51 -6.53 20.59
CA LEU A 102 -2.51 -5.56 20.12
C LEU A 102 -1.90 -4.41 19.30
N GLY A 103 -0.73 -3.89 19.69
CA GLY A 103 -0.03 -2.85 18.94
C GLY A 103 0.48 -3.35 17.59
N CYS A 104 1.02 -4.57 17.59
CA CYS A 104 1.53 -5.23 16.40
C CYS A 104 0.41 -5.50 15.37
N THR A 105 -0.72 -6.05 15.85
CA THR A 105 -1.92 -6.27 15.04
C THR A 105 -2.49 -4.97 14.50
N ALA A 106 -2.49 -3.88 15.29
CA ALA A 106 -2.97 -2.58 14.83
C ALA A 106 -2.10 -1.96 13.73
N VAL A 107 -0.78 -2.18 13.77
CA VAL A 107 0.14 -1.73 12.70
C VAL A 107 -0.08 -2.55 11.44
N LEU A 108 -0.15 -3.88 11.56
CA LEU A 108 -0.42 -4.76 10.42
C LEU A 108 -1.77 -4.43 9.77
N LEU A 109 -2.83 -4.23 10.58
CA LEU A 109 -4.16 -3.85 10.09
C LEU A 109 -4.14 -2.52 9.32
N LYS A 110 -3.30 -1.57 9.72
CA LYS A 110 -3.14 -0.30 8.98
C LYS A 110 -2.43 -0.48 7.64
N VAL A 111 -1.58 -1.49 7.50
CA VAL A 111 -0.91 -1.82 6.24
C VAL A 111 -1.87 -2.58 5.33
N THR A 112 -2.57 -3.58 5.87
CA THR A 112 -3.52 -4.41 5.11
C THR A 112 -4.71 -3.59 4.60
N THR A 113 -5.29 -2.71 5.41
CA THR A 113 -6.40 -1.85 4.96
C THR A 113 -6.05 -0.97 3.76
N GLY A 114 -4.79 -0.53 3.63
CA GLY A 114 -4.31 0.17 2.44
C GLY A 114 -4.13 -0.76 1.24
N ALA A 115 -3.59 -1.96 1.44
CA ALA A 115 -3.36 -2.93 0.38
C ALA A 115 -4.67 -3.51 -0.20
N CYS A 116 -5.74 -3.60 0.62
CA CYS A 116 -7.03 -4.14 0.20
C CYS A 116 -7.86 -3.23 -0.71
N ILE A 117 -7.47 -1.97 -0.94
CA ILE A 117 -8.26 -1.03 -1.74
C ILE A 117 -8.44 -1.54 -3.18
N ALA A 118 -7.36 -1.92 -3.86
CA ALA A 118 -7.42 -2.44 -5.23
C ALA A 118 -8.15 -3.79 -5.35
N PRO A 119 -7.91 -4.79 -4.49
CA PRO A 119 -8.69 -6.03 -4.45
C PRO A 119 -10.19 -5.81 -4.29
N VAL A 120 -10.60 -4.93 -3.36
CA VAL A 120 -12.03 -4.63 -3.13
C VAL A 120 -12.63 -3.95 -4.37
N MET A 121 -11.93 -2.98 -4.96
CA MET A 121 -12.39 -2.34 -6.21
C MET A 121 -12.58 -3.37 -7.33
N TRP A 122 -11.64 -4.31 -7.51
CA TRP A 122 -11.76 -5.38 -8.50
C TRP A 122 -13.00 -6.25 -8.26
N LEU A 123 -13.18 -6.73 -7.03
CA LEU A 123 -14.30 -7.59 -6.68
C LEU A 123 -15.64 -6.89 -6.92
N CYS A 124 -15.76 -5.61 -6.57
CA CYS A 124 -16.96 -4.82 -6.85
C CYS A 124 -17.26 -4.76 -8.35
N VAL A 125 -16.27 -4.43 -9.18
CA VAL A 125 -16.46 -4.32 -10.64
C VAL A 125 -16.80 -5.68 -11.26
N ALA A 126 -16.07 -6.73 -10.89
CA ALA A 126 -16.29 -8.08 -11.41
C ALA A 126 -17.68 -8.63 -11.03
N LEU A 127 -18.13 -8.40 -9.79
CA LEU A 127 -19.47 -8.80 -9.34
C LEU A 127 -20.59 -7.99 -9.99
N LEU A 128 -20.37 -6.70 -10.27
CA LEU A 128 -21.35 -5.89 -11.00
C LEU A 128 -21.50 -6.34 -12.47
N ASN A 129 -20.42 -6.83 -13.10
CA ASN A 129 -20.51 -7.41 -14.43
C ASN A 129 -21.25 -8.78 -14.39
N GLY A 130 -20.91 -9.63 -13.42
CA GLY A 130 -21.66 -10.86 -13.07
C GLY A 130 -21.21 -12.13 -13.79
N THR A 131 -20.46 -12.03 -14.88
CA THR A 131 -20.08 -13.17 -15.74
C THR A 131 -19.24 -14.24 -15.01
N PHE A 132 -18.31 -13.82 -14.15
CA PHE A 132 -17.47 -14.76 -13.38
C PHE A 132 -18.28 -15.47 -12.28
N TYR A 133 -19.22 -14.76 -11.66
CA TYR A 133 -20.09 -15.30 -10.61
C TYR A 133 -21.10 -16.29 -11.18
N GLU A 134 -21.75 -15.96 -12.31
CA GLU A 134 -22.66 -16.84 -13.04
C GLU A 134 -22.00 -18.19 -13.36
N CYS A 135 -20.76 -18.16 -13.89
CA CYS A 135 -20.00 -19.38 -14.17
C CYS A 135 -19.65 -20.14 -12.89
N ALA A 136 -19.22 -19.45 -11.83
CA ALA A 136 -18.84 -20.11 -10.58
C ALA A 136 -20.03 -20.84 -9.94
N VAL A 137 -21.18 -20.18 -9.83
CA VAL A 137 -22.39 -20.74 -9.21
C VAL A 137 -22.97 -21.89 -10.02
N SER A 138 -22.84 -21.86 -11.35
CA SER A 138 -23.25 -22.97 -12.22
C SER A 138 -22.51 -24.29 -11.92
N GLY A 139 -21.35 -24.23 -11.25
CA GLY A 139 -20.57 -25.40 -10.83
C GLY A 139 -20.90 -25.90 -9.42
N LEU A 140 -21.78 -25.24 -8.66
CA LEU A 140 -22.16 -25.68 -7.30
C LEU A 140 -23.17 -26.84 -7.38
N ASP A 141 -22.99 -27.84 -6.51
CA ASP A 141 -23.80 -29.07 -6.43
C ASP A 141 -25.10 -28.87 -5.64
N ASP A 142 -25.87 -27.84 -5.97
CA ASP A 142 -27.26 -27.76 -5.49
C ASP A 142 -28.17 -28.52 -6.46
N ASN A 143 -28.49 -29.75 -6.08
CA ASN A 143 -29.36 -30.70 -6.79
C ASN A 143 -30.77 -30.15 -7.12
N LEU A 144 -31.16 -28.99 -6.58
CA LEU A 144 -32.48 -28.39 -6.80
C LEU A 144 -32.51 -27.34 -7.92
N VAL A 145 -31.41 -26.61 -8.13
CA VAL A 145 -31.38 -25.45 -9.05
C VAL A 145 -30.98 -25.86 -10.47
N VAL A 146 -30.20 -26.94 -10.61
CA VAL A 146 -29.57 -27.32 -11.89
C VAL A 146 -30.20 -28.55 -12.55
N ASP A 147 -30.88 -29.44 -11.80
CA ASP A 147 -31.68 -30.50 -12.43
C ASP A 147 -32.83 -29.90 -13.26
N LEU A 148 -33.27 -28.69 -12.89
CA LEU A 148 -34.11 -27.81 -13.72
C LEU A 148 -33.34 -27.30 -14.96
N LEU A 149 -32.20 -26.60 -14.82
CA LEU A 149 -31.44 -26.04 -15.96
C LEU A 149 -31.18 -27.01 -17.12
N SER A 150 -30.89 -28.28 -16.82
CA SER A 150 -30.59 -29.29 -17.84
C SER A 150 -31.82 -29.86 -18.56
N LYS A 151 -33.01 -29.69 -17.97
CA LYS A 151 -34.29 -30.21 -18.46
C LYS A 151 -35.24 -29.14 -18.99
N LEU A 152 -34.90 -27.87 -18.79
CA LEU A 152 -35.76 -26.75 -19.12
C LEU A 152 -35.54 -26.24 -20.55
N PRO A 153 -36.59 -25.72 -21.21
CA PRO A 153 -36.48 -25.03 -22.49
C PRO A 153 -35.55 -23.80 -22.35
N PRO A 154 -34.93 -23.35 -23.47
CA PRO A 154 -33.93 -22.28 -23.46
C PRO A 154 -34.40 -20.97 -22.79
N ASP A 155 -35.71 -20.71 -22.77
CA ASP A 155 -36.32 -19.54 -22.14
C ASP A 155 -36.14 -19.53 -20.61
N GLU A 156 -36.40 -20.65 -19.94
CA GLU A 156 -36.28 -20.73 -18.47
C GLU A 156 -34.81 -20.81 -18.00
N SER A 157 -33.90 -21.31 -18.85
CA SER A 157 -32.46 -21.27 -18.57
C SER A 157 -31.90 -19.84 -18.56
N LEU A 158 -32.48 -18.96 -19.38
CA LEU A 158 -32.14 -17.54 -19.41
C LEU A 158 -32.65 -16.83 -18.14
N GLU A 159 -33.85 -17.15 -17.67
CA GLU A 159 -34.39 -16.59 -16.42
C GLU A 159 -33.50 -16.89 -15.21
N LEU A 160 -32.95 -18.11 -15.13
CA LEU A 160 -32.06 -18.48 -14.04
C LEU A 160 -30.70 -17.77 -14.12
N LEU A 161 -30.13 -17.63 -15.33
CA LEU A 161 -28.91 -16.83 -15.52
C LEU A 161 -29.11 -15.37 -15.12
N LEU A 162 -30.27 -14.79 -15.46
CA LEU A 162 -30.65 -13.44 -15.03
C LEU A 162 -30.77 -13.35 -13.50
N MET A 163 -31.29 -14.39 -12.84
CA MET A 163 -31.33 -14.46 -11.38
C MET A 163 -29.92 -14.47 -10.77
N PHE A 164 -28.99 -15.30 -11.26
CA PHE A 164 -27.60 -15.32 -10.76
C PHE A 164 -26.88 -14.00 -11.00
N ARG A 165 -27.13 -13.36 -12.14
CA ARG A 165 -26.62 -12.02 -12.43
C ARG A 165 -27.12 -10.99 -11.43
N ALA A 166 -28.42 -11.00 -11.14
CA ALA A 166 -29.02 -10.11 -10.15
C ALA A 166 -28.43 -10.34 -8.75
N GLN A 167 -28.24 -11.61 -8.34
CA GLN A 167 -27.58 -11.94 -7.08
C GLN A 167 -26.15 -11.39 -7.04
N SER A 168 -25.37 -11.56 -8.11
CA SER A 168 -24.01 -11.02 -8.22
C SER A 168 -23.99 -9.50 -8.08
N GLN A 169 -24.91 -8.79 -8.75
CA GLN A 169 -25.01 -7.33 -8.68
C GLN A 169 -25.40 -6.84 -7.29
N VAL A 170 -26.35 -7.52 -6.62
CA VAL A 170 -26.72 -7.22 -5.23
C VAL A 170 -25.51 -7.42 -4.31
N LEU A 171 -24.78 -8.52 -4.43
CA LEU A 171 -23.54 -8.76 -3.68
C LEU A 171 -22.50 -7.67 -3.94
N GLY A 172 -22.31 -7.27 -5.20
CA GLY A 172 -21.43 -6.16 -5.58
C GLY A 172 -21.80 -4.85 -4.88
N TRP A 173 -23.07 -4.45 -4.93
CA TRP A 173 -23.55 -3.25 -4.23
C TRP A 173 -23.44 -3.35 -2.71
N CYS A 174 -23.70 -4.52 -2.12
CA CYS A 174 -23.51 -4.76 -0.70
C CYS A 174 -22.04 -4.51 -0.29
N ILE A 175 -21.08 -5.04 -1.05
CA ILE A 175 -19.64 -4.82 -0.78
C ILE A 175 -19.29 -3.33 -0.90
N ILE A 176 -19.79 -2.63 -1.93
CA ILE A 176 -19.56 -1.18 -2.10
C ILE A 176 -20.06 -0.40 -0.88
N ILE A 177 -21.31 -0.63 -0.48
CA ILE A 177 -21.94 0.07 0.65
C ILE A 177 -21.18 -0.23 1.95
N LEU A 178 -20.89 -1.50 2.23
CA LEU A 178 -20.17 -1.92 3.42
C LEU A 178 -18.76 -1.31 3.47
N ALA A 179 -18.03 -1.33 2.36
CA ALA A 179 -16.69 -0.74 2.28
C ALA A 179 -16.72 0.79 2.48
N ALA A 180 -17.69 1.48 1.89
CA ALA A 180 -17.86 2.93 2.06
C ALA A 180 -18.20 3.30 3.51
N CYS A 181 -19.16 2.59 4.12
CA CYS A 181 -19.52 2.77 5.53
C CYS A 181 -18.35 2.46 6.47
N ALA A 182 -17.65 1.34 6.26
CA ALA A 182 -16.48 0.96 7.06
C ALA A 182 -15.35 1.98 6.93
N GLY A 183 -15.11 2.51 5.72
CA GLY A 183 -14.12 3.56 5.48
C GLY A 183 -14.45 4.87 6.19
N LEU A 184 -15.72 5.29 6.15
CA LEU A 184 -16.20 6.48 6.84
C LEU A 184 -16.09 6.32 8.36
N VAL A 185 -16.64 5.24 8.91
CA VAL A 185 -16.60 4.94 10.36
C VAL A 185 -15.17 4.83 10.85
N GLY A 186 -14.30 4.12 10.12
CA GLY A 186 -12.89 3.97 10.46
C GLY A 186 -12.14 5.31 10.45
N THR A 187 -12.44 6.18 9.49
CA THR A 187 -11.85 7.53 9.41
C THR A 187 -12.35 8.42 10.55
N CYS A 188 -13.65 8.42 10.84
CA CYS A 188 -14.25 9.15 11.96
C CYS A 188 -13.64 8.69 13.29
N TYR A 189 -13.61 7.38 13.53
CA TYR A 189 -13.04 6.80 14.74
C TYR A 189 -11.56 7.16 14.92
N LYS A 190 -10.76 7.08 13.84
CA LYS A 190 -9.35 7.48 13.85
C LYS A 190 -9.18 8.96 14.21
N ASN A 191 -10.01 9.83 13.63
CA ASN A 191 -9.96 11.27 13.90
C ASN A 191 -10.44 11.60 15.32
N CYS A 192 -11.50 10.94 15.83
CA CYS A 192 -12.00 11.11 17.19
C CYS A 192 -10.99 10.63 18.26
N ARG A 193 -10.24 9.55 17.98
CA ARG A 193 -9.18 9.05 18.87
C ARG A 193 -7.83 9.76 18.67
N SER A 194 -7.76 10.75 17.78
CA SER A 194 -6.53 11.52 17.57
C SER A 194 -6.17 12.26 18.86
N GLN A 195 -4.90 12.17 19.27
CA GLN A 195 -4.39 12.89 20.43
C GLN A 195 -4.17 14.39 20.17
N VAL A 196 -4.24 14.80 18.90
CA VAL A 196 -4.00 16.16 18.38
C VAL A 196 -5.22 16.71 17.64
N SER A 197 -5.34 18.03 17.61
CA SER A 197 -6.42 18.74 16.89
C SER A 197 -6.28 18.59 15.37
N TYR A 198 -7.35 18.86 14.62
CA TYR A 198 -7.37 18.76 13.16
C TYR A 198 -6.31 19.66 12.48
N LEU A 199 -6.16 20.90 12.95
CA LEU A 199 -5.21 21.83 12.36
C LEU A 199 -3.76 21.39 12.62
N GLN A 200 -3.46 20.92 13.84
CA GLN A 200 -2.15 20.36 14.18
C GLN A 200 -1.86 19.09 13.39
N LEU A 201 -2.84 18.21 13.20
CA LEU A 201 -2.69 17.01 12.37
C LEU A 201 -2.41 17.36 10.90
N THR A 202 -3.04 18.42 10.39
CA THR A 202 -2.82 18.90 9.03
C THR A 202 -1.44 19.52 8.88
N PHE A 203 -0.98 20.29 9.86
CA PHE A 203 0.39 20.80 9.91
C PHE A 203 1.41 19.65 9.94
N TRP A 204 1.18 18.65 10.80
CA TRP A 204 2.05 17.49 10.91
C TRP A 204 2.19 16.75 9.57
N LYS A 205 1.09 16.50 8.85
CA LYS A 205 1.15 15.90 7.50
C LYS A 205 2.02 16.70 6.53
N ARG A 206 1.89 18.04 6.53
CA ARG A 206 2.69 18.93 5.68
C ARG A 206 4.16 18.93 6.07
N TYR A 207 4.46 18.94 7.37
CA TYR A 207 5.83 18.83 7.87
C TYR A 207 6.50 17.55 7.39
N MET A 208 5.84 16.40 7.55
CA MET A 208 6.37 15.10 7.09
C MET A 208 6.63 15.06 5.58
N GLU A 209 5.75 15.68 4.79
CA GLU A 209 5.91 15.73 3.34
C GLU A 209 7.12 16.60 2.95
N LYS A 210 7.29 17.77 3.58
CA LYS A 210 8.42 18.67 3.36
C LYS A 210 9.74 18.12 3.88
N GLU A 211 9.72 17.47 5.04
CA GLU A 211 10.88 16.79 5.61
C GLU A 211 11.39 15.73 4.64
N ARG A 212 10.51 14.90 4.07
CA ARG A 212 10.90 13.89 3.07
C ARG A 212 11.48 14.52 1.80
N GLU A 213 10.82 15.54 1.24
CA GLU A 213 11.34 16.25 0.05
C GLU A 213 12.75 16.82 0.29
N LYS A 214 12.98 17.41 1.46
CA LYS A 214 14.29 17.97 1.82
C LYS A 214 15.31 16.89 2.13
N PHE A 215 14.90 15.80 2.78
CA PHE A 215 15.76 14.66 3.06
C PHE A 215 16.27 14.02 1.76
N ASP A 216 15.38 13.75 0.80
CA ASP A 216 15.76 13.13 -0.48
C ASP A 216 16.71 14.04 -1.28
N ALA A 217 16.44 15.35 -1.34
CA ALA A 217 17.32 16.30 -2.00
C ALA A 217 18.72 16.36 -1.35
N PHE A 218 18.76 16.44 -0.01
CA PHE A 218 20.03 16.49 0.73
C PHE A 218 20.80 15.17 0.63
N ALA A 219 20.12 14.03 0.73
CA ALA A 219 20.75 12.70 0.62
C ALA A 219 21.37 12.49 -0.77
N ASN A 220 20.69 12.93 -1.84
CA ASN A 220 21.22 12.86 -3.19
C ASN A 220 22.48 13.73 -3.37
N GLU A 221 22.45 14.96 -2.87
CA GLU A 221 23.63 15.85 -2.91
C GLU A 221 24.80 15.24 -2.11
N TYR A 222 24.50 14.69 -0.93
CA TYR A 222 25.51 14.07 -0.05
C TYR A 222 26.13 12.82 -0.67
N ALA A 223 25.32 12.00 -1.34
CA ALA A 223 25.79 10.84 -2.10
C ALA A 223 26.67 11.26 -3.29
N GLY A 224 26.30 12.35 -3.98
CA GLY A 224 27.11 12.92 -5.06
C GLY A 224 28.51 13.33 -4.58
N LYS A 225 28.59 14.07 -3.46
CA LYS A 225 29.86 14.47 -2.84
C LYS A 225 30.74 13.28 -2.44
N LEU A 226 30.12 12.23 -1.88
CA LEU A 226 30.84 11.00 -1.52
C LEU A 226 31.38 10.27 -2.75
N ALA A 227 30.57 10.16 -3.81
CA ALA A 227 30.98 9.53 -5.06
C ALA A 227 32.14 10.29 -5.71
N GLU A 228 32.06 11.62 -5.78
CA GLU A 228 33.12 12.48 -6.31
C GLU A 228 34.42 12.33 -5.53
N ARG A 229 34.36 12.38 -4.19
CA ARG A 229 35.54 12.15 -3.33
C ARG A 229 36.22 10.81 -3.63
N ASN A 230 35.44 9.73 -3.71
CA ASN A 230 35.96 8.39 -3.95
C ASN A 230 36.55 8.24 -5.36
N LEU A 231 35.88 8.78 -6.38
CA LEU A 231 36.39 8.76 -7.75
C LEU A 231 37.68 9.55 -7.88
N LYS A 232 37.77 10.73 -7.26
CA LYS A 232 38.98 11.56 -7.26
C LYS A 232 40.15 10.84 -6.58
N SER A 233 39.93 10.29 -5.39
CA SER A 233 40.93 9.50 -4.67
C SER A 233 41.43 8.29 -5.48
N PHE A 234 40.52 7.59 -6.18
CA PHE A 234 40.85 6.47 -7.05
C PHE A 234 41.68 6.88 -8.27
N PHE A 235 41.25 7.88 -9.05
CA PHE A 235 41.95 8.30 -10.27
C PHE A 235 43.25 9.06 -10.01
N GLU A 236 43.36 9.78 -8.89
CA GLU A 236 44.60 10.46 -8.48
C GLU A 236 45.55 9.55 -7.68
N ASN A 237 45.12 8.32 -7.35
CA ASN A 237 45.84 7.35 -6.51
C ASN A 237 46.30 7.95 -5.16
N ARG A 238 45.34 8.54 -4.43
CA ARG A 238 45.56 9.19 -3.13
C ARG A 238 44.60 8.66 -2.08
N ASP A 239 44.99 8.71 -0.81
CA ASP A 239 44.08 8.36 0.29
C ASP A 239 42.88 9.34 0.35
N PRO A 240 41.66 8.83 0.63
CA PRO A 240 40.47 9.66 0.66
C PRO A 240 40.41 10.54 1.92
N GLU A 241 39.95 11.78 1.76
CA GLU A 241 39.71 12.69 2.87
C GLU A 241 38.60 12.17 3.81
N ALA A 242 38.70 12.50 5.10
CA ALA A 242 37.69 12.11 6.08
C ALA A 242 36.31 12.68 5.70
N PHE A 243 35.28 11.82 5.70
CA PHE A 243 33.92 12.21 5.37
C PHE A 243 33.00 11.74 6.50
N PRO A 244 32.37 12.66 7.25
CA PRO A 244 31.58 12.28 8.42
C PRO A 244 30.35 11.49 7.99
N PHE A 245 29.96 10.47 8.75
CA PHE A 245 28.71 9.76 8.54
C PHE A 245 27.92 9.67 9.84
N PRO A 246 26.58 9.74 9.79
CA PRO A 246 25.77 9.27 10.89
C PRO A 246 26.05 7.78 11.14
N ASN A 247 26.21 7.38 12.40
CA ASN A 247 26.47 6.00 12.78
C ASN A 247 25.26 5.08 12.51
N HIS A 248 25.46 3.76 12.49
CA HIS A 248 24.40 2.81 12.18
C HIS A 248 23.21 2.91 13.14
N LYS A 249 23.46 3.13 14.44
CA LYS A 249 22.39 3.30 15.45
C LYS A 249 21.46 4.47 15.11
N SER A 250 22.03 5.59 14.66
CA SER A 250 21.24 6.77 14.26
C SER A 250 20.33 6.49 13.07
N TRP A 251 20.81 5.73 12.07
CA TRP A 251 20.01 5.31 10.92
C TRP A 251 18.88 4.37 11.32
N GLU A 252 19.14 3.45 12.24
CA GLU A 252 18.14 2.54 12.78
C GLU A 252 17.04 3.30 13.55
N GLU A 253 17.39 4.28 14.37
CA GLU A 253 16.44 5.06 15.17
C GLU A 253 15.51 5.93 14.32
N ILE A 254 16.05 6.63 13.32
CA ILE A 254 15.22 7.49 12.44
C ILE A 254 14.30 6.66 11.54
N SER A 255 14.65 5.39 11.30
CA SER A 255 13.85 4.45 10.49
C SER A 255 12.69 3.81 11.26
N ALA A 256 12.62 3.97 12.59
CA ALA A 256 11.57 3.39 13.41
C ALA A 256 10.17 3.93 13.06
N LEU A 257 9.13 3.12 13.32
CA LEU A 257 7.76 3.56 13.11
C LEU A 257 7.40 4.64 14.14
N TYR A 258 7.11 5.85 13.65
CA TYR A 258 6.77 6.96 14.52
C TYR A 258 5.41 6.77 15.21
N THR A 259 5.38 6.97 16.53
CA THR A 259 4.16 7.07 17.34
C THR A 259 4.14 8.39 18.09
N PHE A 260 3.09 9.18 17.91
CA PHE A 260 2.92 10.44 18.63
C PHE A 260 2.69 10.20 20.13
N SER A 261 3.35 10.98 20.98
CA SER A 261 3.11 11.03 22.43
C SER A 261 2.91 12.48 22.85
N ARG A 262 1.91 12.77 23.69
CA ARG A 262 1.68 14.11 24.24
C ARG A 262 2.83 14.66 25.07
N SER A 263 3.67 13.78 25.62
CA SER A 263 4.84 14.16 26.41
C SER A 263 6.00 14.69 25.57
N GLU A 264 6.01 14.43 24.25
CA GLU A 264 7.10 14.78 23.33
C GLU A 264 6.52 15.46 22.09
N GLN A 265 6.68 16.78 21.94
CA GLN A 265 6.12 17.57 20.83
C GLN A 265 6.92 17.45 19.51
N TYR A 266 7.39 16.26 19.17
CA TYR A 266 8.10 16.02 17.90
C TYR A 266 7.12 15.53 16.83
N TYR A 267 7.34 15.85 15.56
CA TYR A 267 6.49 15.44 14.44
C TYR A 267 7.08 14.27 13.63
N SER A 268 8.37 13.98 13.79
CA SER A 268 9.03 12.85 13.12
C SER A 268 10.04 12.17 14.05
N THR A 269 10.47 10.96 13.69
CA THR A 269 11.58 10.27 14.36
C THR A 269 12.90 11.00 14.17
N LEU A 270 13.11 11.63 13.01
CA LEU A 270 14.29 12.43 12.71
C LEU A 270 14.34 13.69 13.57
N GLN A 271 13.23 14.44 13.67
CA GLN A 271 13.13 15.59 14.57
C GLN A 271 13.40 15.19 16.01
N ARG A 272 12.76 14.10 16.48
CA ARG A 272 12.99 13.58 17.83
C ARG A 272 14.45 13.20 18.07
N TYR A 273 15.12 12.60 17.08
CA TYR A 273 16.53 12.25 17.18
C TYR A 273 17.44 13.48 17.24
N VAL A 274 17.12 14.53 16.48
CA VAL A 274 17.91 15.77 16.44
C VAL A 274 17.75 16.62 17.71
N GLU A 275 16.54 16.70 18.26
CA GLU A 275 16.20 17.56 19.40
C GLU A 275 16.43 16.89 20.78
N ARG A 276 16.93 15.65 20.82
CA ARG A 276 17.34 14.97 22.07
C ARG A 276 18.67 15.50 22.59
N VAL A 277 18.74 15.70 23.92
CA VAL A 277 19.91 16.28 24.61
C VAL A 277 21.07 15.28 24.75
N ASP A 278 20.79 13.97 24.71
CA ASP A 278 21.72 12.85 24.97
C ASP A 278 22.23 12.14 23.70
N ARG A 279 22.32 12.87 22.57
CA ARG A 279 22.65 12.27 21.27
C ARG A 279 24.10 11.76 21.19
N ASP A 280 24.27 10.53 20.73
CA ASP A 280 25.59 9.94 20.48
C ASP A 280 26.17 10.43 19.12
N TYR A 281 27.18 11.28 19.19
CA TYR A 281 27.92 11.79 18.03
C TYR A 281 29.09 10.88 17.61
N SER A 282 29.30 9.76 18.29
CA SER A 282 30.45 8.90 18.02
C SER A 282 30.38 8.36 16.59
N PRO A 283 31.43 8.57 15.77
CA PRO A 283 31.50 7.97 14.44
C PRO A 283 31.57 6.45 14.57
N ASP A 284 30.92 5.75 13.64
CA ASP A 284 30.94 4.29 13.63
C ASP A 284 32.36 3.79 13.38
N LYS A 285 32.92 3.03 14.33
CA LYS A 285 34.28 2.48 14.25
C LYS A 285 34.31 1.03 13.74
N ARG A 286 33.15 0.42 13.47
CA ARG A 286 33.06 -1.00 13.08
C ARG A 286 32.68 -1.16 11.61
N PRO A 287 33.44 -1.93 10.81
CA PRO A 287 32.99 -2.36 9.49
C PRO A 287 31.78 -3.31 9.63
N VAL A 288 30.79 -3.16 8.76
CA VAL A 288 29.45 -3.82 8.77
C VAL A 288 29.51 -5.32 8.44
N LEU A 289 30.68 -5.95 8.47
CA LEU A 289 30.91 -7.34 8.03
C LEU A 289 31.70 -8.14 9.08
N GLU A 290 31.18 -8.23 10.30
CA GLU A 290 31.49 -9.36 11.19
C GLU A 290 30.17 -9.93 11.69
N LEU A 291 29.59 -10.82 10.89
CA LEU A 291 28.59 -11.78 11.34
C LEU A 291 29.36 -12.77 12.23
N GLU A 292 29.33 -12.59 13.55
CA GLU A 292 29.83 -13.58 14.52
C GLU A 292 29.12 -14.92 14.28
N HIS A 293 29.72 -15.79 13.48
CA HIS A 293 29.40 -17.21 13.43
C HIS A 293 30.06 -17.88 14.64
N GLY A 294 29.50 -17.62 15.82
CA GLY A 294 29.74 -18.42 17.02
C GLY A 294 28.89 -19.67 16.99
N ILE A 295 29.20 -20.61 16.09
CA ILE A 295 28.83 -22.02 16.31
C ILE A 295 29.90 -22.55 17.26
N GLU A 296 29.59 -22.56 18.56
CA GLU A 296 30.35 -23.34 19.53
C GLU A 296 30.31 -24.81 19.07
N MET A 297 31.45 -25.33 18.64
CA MET A 297 31.70 -26.76 18.70
C MET A 297 32.00 -27.10 20.16
N THR A 298 31.04 -27.75 20.82
CA THR A 298 31.32 -28.76 21.85
C THR A 298 30.37 -29.92 21.68
#